data_AF-A0A3D3B2F5-F1
#
_entry.id   AF-A0A3D3B2F5-F1
#
_cell.length_a   1.000
_cell.length_b   1.000
_cell.length_c   1.000
_cell.angle_alpha   90.00
_cell.angle_beta   90.00
_cell.angle_gamma   90.00
#
_symmetry.space_group_name_H-M   'P 1'
#
loop_
_entity.id
_entity.type
_entity.pdbx_description
1 polymer ?
#
loop_
_entity_poly.entity_id
_entity_poly.type
_entity_poly.pdbx_seq_one_letter_code
_entity_poly.pdbx_strand_id
1 'polypeptide(L)'
;MSGDLGALLYLASGVLFILALRGLSSPETSRRGNYLGMAGMAIAVVTTLAVARPQEPLTWAMIAGGIAIGGGIGAVIARRVPMTSMPELVAAFHSLVGMAAVLVAAAAFYAPEAFGIGSPGAIHTQSLIEMSLGAAIGAITFTGSIIAFLKLSGRMSGKPIILPGRHALNIGLAIALIACIVMFCQAQVGVYFWAIALLSLLLGVLIIVPIGGADMPVVISMLNSYSGWAAAGIGFTLGNTALIITGALVGSSGAILSYIMCKGMNRSFISVILGGFGGEVAGPAAGGEQKPVKLGSAEDAAFLMKNAAKVIIVPGYGMAV
;
A
#
# COMPACT_ATOMS: atom_id res chain seq x y z
N MET A 1 -9.45 24.82 -19.09
CA MET A 1 -9.13 23.83 -20.13
C MET A 1 -10.45 23.29 -20.67
N SER A 2 -10.53 22.87 -21.94
CA SER A 2 -11.72 22.10 -22.37
C SER A 2 -11.74 20.75 -21.64
N GLY A 3 -12.93 20.17 -21.44
CA GLY A 3 -13.06 18.86 -20.79
C GLY A 3 -12.27 17.78 -21.54
N ASP A 4 -12.33 17.80 -22.87
CA ASP A 4 -11.65 16.84 -23.73
C ASP A 4 -10.12 16.89 -23.60
N LEU A 5 -9.55 18.10 -23.52
CA LEU A 5 -8.11 18.24 -23.33
C LEU A 5 -7.67 17.73 -21.94
N GLY A 6 -8.47 17.96 -20.91
CA GLY A 6 -8.20 17.41 -19.57
C GLY A 6 -8.21 15.88 -19.56
N ALA A 7 -9.21 15.27 -20.18
CA ALA A 7 -9.30 13.81 -20.29
C ALA A 7 -8.11 13.22 -21.07
N LEU A 8 -7.69 13.84 -22.17
CA LEU A 8 -6.52 13.41 -22.95
C LEU A 8 -5.22 13.53 -22.15
N LEU A 9 -5.03 14.58 -21.36
CA LEU A 9 -3.84 14.74 -20.53
C LEU A 9 -3.81 13.73 -19.37
N TYR A 10 -4.96 13.41 -18.76
CA TYR A 10 -5.05 12.31 -17.80
C TYR A 10 -4.73 10.95 -18.43
N LEU A 11 -5.20 10.70 -19.66
CA LEU A 11 -4.85 9.49 -20.40
C LEU A 11 -3.34 9.45 -20.70
N ALA A 12 -2.76 10.55 -21.15
CA ALA A 12 -1.32 10.65 -21.40
C ALA A 12 -0.51 10.38 -20.13
N SER A 13 -0.93 10.93 -18.98
CA SER A 13 -0.34 10.62 -17.68
C SER A 13 -0.43 9.12 -17.35
N GLY A 14 -1.59 8.49 -17.57
CA GLY A 14 -1.78 7.06 -17.37
C GLY A 14 -0.83 6.21 -18.22
N VAL A 15 -0.67 6.56 -19.50
CA VAL A 15 0.31 5.90 -20.40
C VAL A 15 1.73 6.07 -19.89
N LEU A 16 2.11 7.26 -19.43
CA LEU A 16 3.44 7.50 -18.87
C LEU A 16 3.71 6.66 -17.61
N PHE A 17 2.71 6.45 -16.75
CA PHE A 17 2.86 5.54 -15.60
C PHE A 17 3.03 4.08 -16.01
N ILE A 18 2.34 3.62 -17.05
CA ILE A 18 2.55 2.28 -17.62
C ILE A 18 3.98 2.14 -18.15
N LEU A 19 4.45 3.13 -18.91
CA LEU A 19 5.81 3.14 -19.43
C LEU A 19 6.87 3.28 -18.33
N ALA A 20 6.55 3.95 -17.23
CA ALA A 20 7.41 4.05 -16.06
C ALA A 20 7.65 2.66 -15.45
N LEU A 21 6.59 1.90 -15.16
CA LEU A 21 6.73 0.53 -14.65
C LEU A 21 7.45 -0.39 -15.64
N ARG A 22 7.16 -0.26 -16.94
CA ARG A 22 7.86 -1.03 -17.97
C ARG A 22 9.37 -0.74 -17.95
N GLY A 23 9.75 0.53 -17.84
CA GLY A 23 11.15 0.94 -17.74
C GLY A 23 11.85 0.47 -16.46
N LEU A 24 11.11 0.28 -15.37
CA LEU A 24 11.67 -0.26 -14.12
C LEU A 24 11.96 -1.77 -14.18
N SER A 25 11.53 -2.47 -15.23
CA SER A 25 11.73 -3.92 -15.36
C SER A 25 13.14 -4.33 -15.82
N SER A 26 13.97 -3.38 -16.28
CA SER A 26 15.38 -3.64 -16.62
C SER A 26 16.33 -2.60 -16.02
N PRO A 27 17.53 -3.01 -15.56
CA PRO A 27 18.54 -2.06 -15.06
C PRO A 27 18.88 -0.95 -16.06
N GLU A 28 18.99 -1.30 -17.34
CA GLU A 28 19.33 -0.39 -18.44
C GLU A 28 18.29 0.72 -18.64
N THR A 29 17.00 0.40 -18.49
CA THR A 29 15.91 1.37 -18.73
C THR A 29 15.34 1.99 -17.45
N SER A 30 15.79 1.54 -16.28
CA SER A 30 15.30 1.97 -14.95
C SER A 30 15.22 3.49 -14.77
N ARG A 31 16.29 4.21 -15.16
CA ARG A 31 16.35 5.68 -15.07
C ARG A 31 15.31 6.34 -15.96
N ARG A 32 15.17 5.86 -17.20
CA ARG A 32 14.16 6.37 -18.15
C ARG A 32 12.76 6.12 -17.61
N GLY A 33 12.50 4.93 -17.05
CA GLY A 33 11.23 4.62 -16.37
C GLY A 33 10.89 5.64 -15.29
N ASN A 34 11.86 5.99 -14.43
CA ASN A 34 11.66 7.00 -13.39
C ASN A 34 11.34 8.40 -13.95
N TYR A 35 12.04 8.84 -15.01
CA TYR A 35 11.75 10.12 -15.66
C TYR A 35 10.33 10.17 -16.26
N LEU A 36 9.87 9.07 -16.86
CA LEU A 36 8.50 8.98 -17.39
C LEU A 36 7.46 9.06 -16.27
N GLY A 37 7.74 8.44 -15.12
CA GLY A 37 6.87 8.54 -13.93
C GLY A 37 6.77 9.97 -13.40
N MET A 38 7.90 10.69 -13.30
CA MET A 38 7.91 12.10 -12.90
C MET A 38 7.15 12.99 -13.88
N ALA A 39 7.32 12.78 -15.19
CA ALA A 39 6.59 13.51 -16.23
C ALA A 39 5.07 13.25 -16.15
N GLY A 40 4.66 11.99 -15.97
CA GLY A 40 3.26 11.61 -15.78
C GLY A 40 2.65 12.33 -14.57
N MET A 41 3.31 12.25 -13.42
CA MET A 41 2.84 12.94 -12.20
C MET A 41 2.72 14.45 -12.38
N ALA A 42 3.70 15.09 -13.03
CA ALA A 42 3.64 16.52 -13.33
C ALA A 42 2.43 16.87 -14.22
N ILE A 43 2.19 16.08 -15.28
CA ILE A 43 1.03 16.27 -16.15
C ILE A 43 -0.27 16.11 -15.37
N ALA A 44 -0.41 15.07 -14.54
CA ALA A 44 -1.62 14.86 -13.74
C ALA A 44 -1.92 16.05 -12.82
N VAL A 45 -0.93 16.50 -12.04
CA VAL A 45 -1.09 17.63 -11.10
C VAL A 45 -1.45 18.92 -11.84
N VAL A 46 -0.70 19.27 -12.89
CA VAL A 46 -0.97 20.49 -13.68
C VAL A 46 -2.35 20.43 -14.33
N THR A 47 -2.74 19.27 -14.86
CA THR A 47 -4.06 19.05 -15.46
C THR A 47 -5.16 19.27 -14.43
N THR A 48 -5.05 18.68 -13.23
CA THR A 48 -6.03 18.85 -12.16
C THR A 48 -6.18 20.31 -11.75
N LEU A 49 -5.09 21.06 -11.59
CA LEU A 49 -5.14 22.48 -11.27
C LEU A 49 -5.79 23.31 -12.40
N ALA A 50 -5.49 22.97 -13.66
CA ALA A 50 -6.02 23.65 -14.84
C ALA A 50 -7.51 23.33 -15.12
N VAL A 51 -8.01 22.18 -14.66
CA VAL A 51 -9.44 21.82 -14.67
C VAL A 51 -10.16 22.49 -13.51
N ALA A 52 -9.65 22.33 -12.28
CA ALA A 52 -10.29 22.83 -11.06
C ALA A 52 -10.41 24.36 -11.03
N ARG A 53 -9.44 25.07 -11.62
CA ARG A 53 -9.40 26.54 -11.72
C ARG A 53 -9.81 27.24 -10.40
N PRO A 54 -9.06 27.05 -9.29
CA PRO A 54 -9.36 27.72 -8.04
C PRO A 54 -9.41 29.24 -8.25
N GLN A 55 -10.47 29.89 -7.79
CA GLN A 55 -10.68 31.33 -7.96
C GLN A 55 -10.05 32.14 -6.81
N GLU A 56 -10.01 31.57 -5.61
CA GLU A 56 -9.55 32.27 -4.42
C GLU A 56 -8.03 32.16 -4.22
N PRO A 57 -7.33 33.28 -3.92
CA PRO A 57 -5.90 33.25 -3.60
C PRO A 57 -5.56 32.35 -2.41
N LEU A 58 -6.47 32.27 -1.42
CA LEU A 58 -6.28 31.41 -0.25
C LEU A 58 -6.26 29.92 -0.63
N THR A 59 -7.12 29.48 -1.54
CA THR A 59 -7.12 28.09 -2.04
C THR A 59 -5.80 27.75 -2.72
N TRP A 60 -5.28 28.67 -3.55
CA TRP A 60 -3.96 28.52 -4.15
C TRP A 60 -2.84 28.42 -3.11
N ALA A 61 -2.87 29.27 -2.09
CA ALA A 61 -1.91 29.24 -0.99
C ALA A 61 -1.97 27.91 -0.21
N MET A 62 -3.16 27.38 0.04
CA MET A 62 -3.35 26.09 0.72
C MET A 62 -2.82 24.91 -0.11
N ILE A 63 -3.11 24.88 -1.43
CA ILE A 63 -2.63 23.84 -2.34
C ILE A 63 -1.09 23.89 -2.43
N ALA A 64 -0.53 25.07 -2.72
CA ALA A 64 0.90 25.24 -2.85
C ALA A 64 1.63 24.94 -1.53
N GLY A 65 1.09 25.40 -0.41
CA GLY A 65 1.60 25.11 0.93
C GLY A 65 1.58 23.62 1.24
N GLY A 66 0.48 22.92 0.95
CA GLY A 66 0.37 21.47 1.14
C GLY A 66 1.39 20.68 0.32
N ILE A 67 1.54 21.02 -0.97
CA ILE A 67 2.55 20.39 -1.86
C ILE A 67 3.97 20.67 -1.36
N ALA A 68 4.26 21.92 -0.97
CA ALA A 68 5.59 22.31 -0.50
C ALA A 68 5.97 21.63 0.82
N ILE A 69 5.04 21.57 1.77
CA ILE A 69 5.26 20.92 3.07
C ILE A 69 5.41 19.40 2.89
N GLY A 70 4.43 18.76 2.24
CA GLY A 70 4.44 17.31 2.03
C GLY A 70 5.62 16.85 1.18
N GLY A 71 5.85 17.52 0.04
CA GLY A 71 6.97 17.23 -0.85
C GLY A 71 8.33 17.54 -0.22
N GLY A 72 8.45 18.62 0.55
CA GLY A 72 9.66 18.99 1.27
C GLY A 72 10.03 17.97 2.34
N ILE A 73 9.09 17.60 3.21
CA ILE A 73 9.29 16.56 4.23
C ILE A 73 9.67 15.23 3.57
N GLY A 74 8.91 14.82 2.54
CA GLY A 74 9.19 13.59 1.79
C GLY A 74 10.59 13.57 1.17
N ALA A 75 11.02 14.67 0.55
CA ALA A 75 12.35 14.79 -0.04
C ALA A 75 13.48 14.72 0.99
N VAL A 76 13.30 15.34 2.16
CA VAL A 76 14.29 15.29 3.25
C VAL A 76 14.41 13.86 3.80
N ILE A 77 13.29 13.19 4.06
CA ILE A 77 13.28 11.81 4.57
C ILE A 77 13.93 10.88 3.55
N ALA A 78 13.50 10.93 2.28
CA ALA A 78 14.01 10.06 1.22
C ALA A 78 15.53 10.20 1.00
N ARG A 79 16.11 11.39 1.25
CA ARG A 79 17.56 11.63 1.13
C ARG A 79 18.38 11.15 2.34
N ARG A 80 17.75 10.99 3.50
CA ARG A 80 18.45 10.71 4.77
C ARG A 80 18.29 9.27 5.28
N VAL A 81 17.29 8.54 4.80
CA VAL A 81 17.02 7.17 5.27
C VAL A 81 18.08 6.18 4.74
N PRO A 82 18.69 5.36 5.61
CA PRO A 82 19.61 4.29 5.19
C PRO A 82 18.91 3.24 4.30
N MET A 83 19.63 2.66 3.34
CA MET A 83 19.07 1.62 2.46
C MET A 83 18.60 0.36 3.22
N THR A 84 19.17 0.08 4.40
CA THR A 84 18.73 -1.01 5.29
C THR A 84 17.34 -0.77 5.89
N SER A 85 16.95 0.49 6.05
CA SER A 85 15.63 0.95 6.52
C SER A 85 14.63 1.18 5.37
N MET A 86 14.96 0.78 4.15
CA MET A 86 14.05 0.97 3.01
C MET A 86 12.68 0.26 3.20
N PRO A 87 12.60 -0.98 3.71
CA PRO A 87 11.31 -1.66 3.87
C PRO A 87 10.32 -0.93 4.78
N GLU A 88 10.79 -0.39 5.91
CA GLU A 88 9.94 0.35 6.84
C GLU A 88 9.50 1.70 6.25
N LEU A 89 10.37 2.40 5.50
CA LEU A 89 9.98 3.65 4.85
C LEU A 89 8.90 3.43 3.79
N VAL A 90 8.99 2.33 3.03
CA VAL A 90 7.95 1.94 2.06
C VAL A 90 6.62 1.67 2.77
N ALA A 91 6.63 0.95 3.89
CA ALA A 91 5.44 0.77 4.72
C ALA A 91 4.85 2.12 5.18
N ALA A 92 5.70 3.02 5.70
CA ALA A 92 5.27 4.34 6.13
C ALA A 92 4.60 5.14 4.99
N PHE A 93 5.17 5.12 3.77
CA PHE A 93 4.55 5.83 2.63
C PHE A 93 3.19 5.26 2.23
N HIS A 94 3.00 3.94 2.23
CA HIS A 94 1.68 3.36 1.95
C HIS A 94 0.63 3.79 2.98
N SER A 95 1.03 4.04 4.22
CA SER A 95 0.10 4.56 5.23
C SER A 95 -0.47 5.92 4.81
N LEU A 96 0.40 6.84 4.33
CA LEU A 96 0.00 8.17 3.89
C LEU A 96 -0.94 8.12 2.68
N VAL A 97 -0.70 7.20 1.74
CA VAL A 97 -1.60 6.95 0.61
C VAL A 97 -2.99 6.51 1.09
N GLY A 98 -3.04 5.58 2.05
CA GLY A 98 -4.29 5.11 2.63
C GLY A 98 -5.07 6.22 3.34
N MET A 99 -4.40 7.05 4.13
CA MET A 99 -5.03 8.19 4.81
C MET A 99 -5.50 9.25 3.80
N ALA A 100 -4.72 9.53 2.75
CA ALA A 100 -5.14 10.44 1.70
C ALA A 100 -6.45 9.97 1.02
N ALA A 101 -6.61 8.67 0.76
CA ALA A 101 -7.86 8.13 0.23
C ALA A 101 -9.06 8.36 1.16
N VAL A 102 -8.90 8.17 2.48
CA VAL A 102 -9.93 8.45 3.48
C VAL A 102 -10.30 9.93 3.51
N LEU A 103 -9.31 10.82 3.49
CA LEU A 103 -9.53 12.27 3.52
C LEU A 103 -10.18 12.79 2.23
N VAL A 104 -9.80 12.25 1.07
CA VAL A 104 -10.44 12.59 -0.22
C VAL A 104 -11.87 12.06 -0.26
N ALA A 105 -12.14 10.86 0.25
CA ALA A 105 -13.51 10.35 0.41
C ALA A 105 -14.34 11.26 1.32
N ALA A 106 -13.77 11.71 2.45
CA ALA A 106 -14.46 12.64 3.34
C ALA A 106 -14.79 13.95 2.63
N ALA A 107 -13.83 14.51 1.88
CA ALA A 107 -14.05 15.71 1.07
C ALA A 107 -15.17 15.51 0.03
N ALA A 108 -15.18 14.36 -0.67
CA ALA A 108 -16.22 14.03 -1.64
C ALA A 108 -17.60 13.88 -1.00
N PHE A 109 -17.68 13.31 0.20
CA PHE A 109 -18.93 13.19 0.95
C PHE A 109 -19.46 14.53 1.45
N TYR A 110 -18.60 15.40 1.98
CA TYR A 110 -19.01 16.69 2.55
C TYR A 110 -19.20 17.80 1.50
N ALA A 111 -18.57 17.68 0.34
CA ALA A 111 -18.69 18.63 -0.77
C ALA A 111 -18.93 17.92 -2.11
N PRO A 112 -20.03 17.14 -2.25
CA PRO A 112 -20.27 16.30 -3.44
C PRO A 112 -20.45 17.12 -4.72
N GLU A 113 -20.96 18.35 -4.60
CA GLU A 113 -21.16 19.27 -5.71
C GLU A 113 -19.84 19.67 -6.37
N ALA A 114 -18.77 19.82 -5.58
CA ALA A 114 -17.43 20.16 -6.07
C ALA A 114 -16.82 19.06 -6.96
N PHE A 115 -17.32 17.83 -6.85
CA PHE A 115 -16.88 16.68 -7.62
C PHE A 115 -17.92 16.21 -8.65
N GLY A 116 -19.08 16.88 -8.74
CA GLY A 116 -20.13 16.53 -9.68
C GLY A 116 -20.82 15.20 -9.40
N ILE A 117 -20.87 14.77 -8.14
CA ILE A 117 -21.42 13.46 -7.74
C ILE A 117 -22.80 13.53 -7.06
N GLY A 118 -23.39 14.72 -7.03
CA GLY A 118 -24.69 15.01 -6.42
C GLY A 118 -24.62 16.17 -5.43
N SER A 119 -25.63 16.27 -4.55
CA SER A 119 -25.71 17.26 -3.47
C SER A 119 -25.73 16.58 -2.09
N PRO A 120 -25.47 17.30 -0.98
CA PRO A 120 -25.56 16.73 0.36
C PRO A 120 -26.91 16.07 0.61
N GLY A 121 -26.91 14.77 0.92
CA GLY A 121 -28.13 13.95 1.11
C GLY A 121 -28.74 13.38 -0.17
N ALA A 122 -28.19 13.71 -1.35
CA ALA A 122 -28.61 13.18 -2.65
C ALA A 122 -27.40 12.86 -3.55
N ILE A 123 -26.38 12.23 -3.00
CA ILE A 123 -25.21 11.71 -3.73
C ILE A 123 -25.63 10.46 -4.52
N HIS A 124 -25.09 10.28 -5.73
CA HIS A 124 -25.33 9.09 -6.53
C HIS A 124 -24.89 7.81 -5.79
N THR A 125 -25.75 6.79 -5.78
CA THR A 125 -25.50 5.53 -5.09
C THR A 125 -24.20 4.85 -5.54
N GLN A 126 -23.87 4.93 -6.82
CA GLN A 126 -22.62 4.44 -7.36
C GLN A 126 -21.40 5.10 -6.68
N SER A 127 -21.38 6.43 -6.62
CA SER A 127 -20.31 7.19 -5.97
C SER A 127 -20.21 6.89 -4.47
N LEU A 128 -21.34 6.64 -3.79
CA LEU A 128 -21.33 6.23 -2.38
C LEU A 128 -20.65 4.87 -2.18
N ILE A 129 -20.92 3.91 -3.06
CA ILE A 129 -20.29 2.57 -3.01
C ILE A 129 -18.79 2.69 -3.27
N GLU A 130 -18.41 3.34 -4.36
CA GLU A 130 -17.01 3.53 -4.77
C GLU A 130 -16.19 4.25 -3.69
N MET A 131 -16.75 5.33 -3.14
CA MET A 131 -16.15 6.11 -2.07
C MET A 131 -15.98 5.31 -0.78
N SER A 132 -17.01 4.53 -0.41
CA SER A 132 -16.99 3.69 0.79
C SER A 132 -15.92 2.61 0.69
N LEU A 133 -15.80 1.96 -0.47
CA LEU A 133 -14.77 0.95 -0.72
C LEU A 133 -13.38 1.59 -0.72
N GLY A 134 -13.21 2.72 -1.39
CA GLY A 134 -11.95 3.47 -1.41
C GLY A 134 -11.49 3.89 -0.01
N ALA A 135 -12.41 4.46 0.79
CA ALA A 135 -12.14 4.86 2.17
C ALA A 135 -11.84 3.65 3.07
N ALA A 136 -12.62 2.57 2.98
CA ALA A 136 -12.43 1.38 3.79
C ALA A 136 -11.08 0.71 3.51
N ILE A 137 -10.71 0.53 2.24
CA ILE A 137 -9.42 -0.05 1.85
C ILE A 137 -8.28 0.89 2.25
N GLY A 138 -8.45 2.21 2.08
CA GLY A 138 -7.47 3.22 2.49
C GLY A 138 -7.22 3.21 4.01
N ALA A 139 -8.26 3.12 4.82
CA ALA A 139 -8.16 3.05 6.28
C ALA A 139 -7.49 1.75 6.78
N ILE A 140 -7.82 0.61 6.17
CA ILE A 140 -7.14 -0.67 6.43
C ILE A 140 -5.65 -0.54 6.09
N THR A 141 -5.34 0.07 4.94
CA THR A 141 -3.97 0.29 4.49
C THR A 141 -3.20 1.19 5.44
N PHE A 142 -3.81 2.28 5.92
CA PHE A 142 -3.17 3.21 6.85
C PHE A 142 -2.70 2.52 8.13
N THR A 143 -3.61 1.86 8.82
CA THR A 143 -3.29 1.20 10.09
C THR A 143 -2.43 -0.05 9.90
N GLY A 144 -2.72 -0.87 8.88
CA GLY A 144 -1.91 -2.04 8.56
C GLY A 144 -0.45 -1.67 8.28
N SER A 145 -0.24 -0.60 7.51
CA SER A 145 1.10 -0.07 7.20
C SER A 145 1.81 0.51 8.42
N ILE A 146 1.08 1.15 9.34
CA ILE A 146 1.66 1.60 10.62
C ILE A 146 2.15 0.40 11.44
N ILE A 147 1.36 -0.68 11.56
CA ILE A 147 1.80 -1.88 12.29
C ILE A 147 3.01 -2.52 11.61
N ALA A 148 3.02 -2.60 10.28
CA ALA A 148 4.17 -3.11 9.52
C ALA A 148 5.43 -2.26 9.76
N PHE A 149 5.31 -0.93 9.71
CA PHE A 149 6.39 0.01 10.05
C PHE A 149 6.91 -0.20 11.48
N LEU A 150 6.01 -0.30 12.47
CA LEU A 150 6.40 -0.48 13.87
C LEU A 150 7.15 -1.80 14.09
N LYS A 151 6.76 -2.88 13.41
CA LYS A 151 7.43 -4.18 13.49
C LYS A 151 8.81 -4.17 12.84
N LEU A 152 8.94 -3.54 11.66
CA LEU A 152 10.20 -3.48 10.93
C LEU A 152 11.22 -2.54 11.57
N SER A 153 10.74 -1.46 12.19
CA SER A 153 11.58 -0.52 12.97
C SER A 153 12.02 -1.06 14.34
N GLY A 154 11.57 -2.27 14.71
CA GLY A 154 11.82 -2.85 16.04
C GLY A 154 11.09 -2.15 17.19
N ARG A 155 10.23 -1.16 16.91
CA ARG A 155 9.40 -0.47 17.92
C ARG A 155 8.25 -1.33 18.44
N MET A 156 7.85 -2.34 17.67
CA MET A 156 6.94 -3.42 18.05
C MET A 156 7.65 -4.75 17.85
N SER A 157 7.33 -5.74 18.71
CA SER A 157 7.86 -7.10 18.56
C SER A 157 7.51 -7.69 17.19
N GLY A 158 8.51 -8.27 16.52
CA GLY A 158 8.31 -9.03 15.29
C GLY A 158 7.64 -10.40 15.52
N LYS A 159 7.45 -10.84 16.77
CA LYS A 159 6.73 -12.09 17.06
C LYS A 159 5.22 -11.90 16.80
N PRO A 160 4.55 -12.88 16.18
CA PRO A 160 3.09 -12.90 16.06
C PRO A 160 2.40 -12.67 17.41
N ILE A 161 1.51 -11.67 17.47
CA ILE A 161 0.66 -11.44 18.64
C ILE A 161 -0.73 -11.98 18.30
N ILE A 162 -1.11 -13.10 18.93
CA ILE A 162 -2.35 -13.81 18.62
C ILE A 162 -3.42 -13.45 19.66
N LEU A 163 -4.50 -12.82 19.21
CA LEU A 163 -5.68 -12.54 20.05
C LEU A 163 -6.60 -13.78 20.12
N PRO A 164 -7.21 -14.07 21.28
CA PRO A 164 -8.22 -15.12 21.41
C PRO A 164 -9.43 -14.78 20.53
N GLY A 165 -9.92 -15.74 19.75
CA GLY A 165 -11.10 -15.54 18.89
C GLY A 165 -10.90 -14.59 17.70
N ARG A 166 -9.66 -14.27 17.30
CA ARG A 166 -9.34 -13.29 16.23
C ARG A 166 -10.16 -13.47 14.94
N HIS A 167 -10.41 -14.72 14.53
CA HIS A 167 -11.12 -14.99 13.28
C HIS A 167 -12.59 -14.58 13.39
N ALA A 168 -13.25 -14.90 14.51
CA ALA A 168 -14.61 -14.45 14.77
C ALA A 168 -14.69 -12.93 14.89
N LEU A 169 -13.73 -12.30 15.57
CA LEU A 169 -13.65 -10.84 15.68
C LEU A 169 -13.51 -10.16 14.31
N ASN A 170 -12.57 -10.63 13.48
CA ASN A 170 -12.34 -10.07 12.15
C ASN A 170 -13.54 -10.27 11.22
N ILE A 171 -14.18 -11.44 11.27
CA ILE A 171 -15.41 -11.70 10.51
C ILE A 171 -16.54 -10.79 10.98
N GLY A 172 -16.73 -10.63 12.30
CA GLY A 172 -17.73 -9.73 12.87
C GLY A 172 -17.52 -8.28 12.44
N LEU A 173 -16.27 -7.80 12.45
CA LEU A 173 -15.91 -6.47 11.94
C LEU A 173 -16.16 -6.32 10.44
N ALA A 174 -15.85 -7.35 9.64
CA ALA A 174 -16.13 -7.32 8.20
C ALA A 174 -17.63 -7.26 7.91
N ILE A 175 -18.46 -8.00 8.65
CA ILE A 175 -19.91 -7.94 8.53
C ILE A 175 -20.43 -6.56 8.94
N ALA A 176 -19.95 -6.03 10.08
CA ALA A 176 -20.32 -4.70 10.54
C ALA A 176 -19.93 -3.60 9.55
N LEU A 177 -18.76 -3.73 8.92
CA LEU A 177 -18.30 -2.84 7.86
C LEU A 177 -19.25 -2.86 6.66
N ILE A 178 -19.60 -4.05 6.14
CA ILE A 178 -20.55 -4.19 5.03
C ILE A 178 -21.92 -3.59 5.40
N ALA A 179 -22.42 -3.86 6.61
CA ALA A 179 -23.66 -3.29 7.10
C ALA A 179 -23.61 -1.75 7.13
N CYS A 180 -22.51 -1.17 7.62
CA CYS A 180 -22.33 0.28 7.63
C CYS A 180 -22.28 0.88 6.22
N ILE A 181 -21.69 0.19 5.24
CA ILE A 181 -21.70 0.62 3.83
C ILE A 181 -23.13 0.65 3.30
N VAL A 182 -23.91 -0.41 3.53
CA VAL A 182 -25.33 -0.46 3.10
C VAL A 182 -26.14 0.67 3.75
N MET A 183 -25.98 0.88 5.06
CA MET A 183 -26.66 1.95 5.79
C MET A 183 -26.23 3.34 5.32
N PHE A 184 -24.95 3.52 4.99
CA PHE A 184 -24.43 4.76 4.43
C PHE A 184 -25.01 5.06 3.05
N CYS A 185 -25.10 4.06 2.17
CA CYS A 185 -25.71 4.21 0.85
C CYS A 185 -27.20 4.59 0.91
N GLN A 186 -27.92 4.15 1.95
CA GLN A 186 -29.33 4.46 2.13
C GLN A 186 -29.56 5.81 2.82
N ALA A 187 -28.81 6.10 3.89
CA ALA A 187 -29.07 7.26 4.75
C ALA A 187 -28.20 8.48 4.43
N GLN A 188 -27.04 8.29 3.81
CA GLN A 188 -26.07 9.35 3.48
C GLN A 188 -25.67 10.24 4.66
N VAL A 189 -25.68 9.70 5.87
CA VAL A 189 -25.28 10.42 7.09
C VAL A 189 -23.84 10.15 7.46
N GLY A 190 -23.14 11.20 7.91
CA GLY A 190 -21.71 11.16 8.23
C GLY A 190 -21.34 10.17 9.35
N VAL A 191 -22.29 9.80 10.21
CA VAL A 191 -22.07 8.78 11.25
C VAL A 191 -21.66 7.45 10.63
N TYR A 192 -22.34 7.01 9.56
CA TYR A 192 -21.96 5.74 8.90
C TYR A 192 -20.64 5.87 8.13
N PHE A 193 -20.36 7.01 7.51
CA PHE A 193 -19.07 7.27 6.87
C PHE A 193 -17.90 7.11 7.86
N TRP A 194 -17.98 7.76 9.01
CA TRP A 194 -16.93 7.66 10.03
C TRP A 194 -16.91 6.30 10.73
N ALA A 195 -18.05 5.63 10.86
CA ALA A 195 -18.09 4.25 11.33
C ALA A 195 -17.34 3.30 10.38
N ILE A 196 -17.53 3.43 9.06
CA ILE A 196 -16.76 2.69 8.03
C ILE A 196 -15.25 2.94 8.23
N ALA A 197 -14.84 4.21 8.33
CA ALA A 197 -13.44 4.55 8.53
C ALA A 197 -12.88 3.92 9.83
N LEU A 198 -13.55 4.09 10.96
CA LEU A 198 -13.10 3.58 12.26
C LEU A 198 -13.04 2.05 12.32
N LEU A 199 -14.06 1.36 11.79
CA LEU A 199 -14.08 -0.10 11.70
C LEU A 199 -12.94 -0.61 10.81
N SER A 200 -12.69 0.05 9.68
CA SER A 200 -11.59 -0.28 8.77
C SER A 200 -10.21 -0.02 9.40
N LEU A 201 -10.04 1.07 10.15
CA LEU A 201 -8.82 1.34 10.93
C LEU A 201 -8.58 0.20 11.95
N LEU A 202 -9.63 -0.20 12.69
CA LEU A 202 -9.51 -1.30 13.65
C LEU A 202 -9.18 -2.63 12.95
N LEU A 203 -9.85 -2.92 11.84
CA LEU A 203 -9.62 -4.13 11.06
C LEU A 203 -8.18 -4.19 10.53
N GLY A 204 -7.65 -3.08 10.02
CA GLY A 204 -6.25 -3.00 9.55
C GLY A 204 -5.22 -3.31 10.64
N VAL A 205 -5.44 -2.86 11.87
CA VAL A 205 -4.62 -3.28 13.02
C VAL A 205 -4.74 -4.78 13.25
N LEU A 206 -5.96 -5.30 13.38
CA LEU A 206 -6.21 -6.67 13.81
C LEU A 206 -5.77 -7.74 12.79
N ILE A 207 -5.74 -7.42 11.49
CA ILE A 207 -5.27 -8.35 10.46
C ILE A 207 -3.74 -8.41 10.37
N ILE A 208 -3.01 -7.33 10.72
CA ILE A 208 -1.53 -7.28 10.58
C ILE A 208 -0.79 -7.64 11.88
N VAL A 209 -1.35 -7.32 13.05
CA VAL A 209 -0.78 -7.67 14.36
C VAL A 209 -0.41 -9.16 14.52
N PRO A 210 -1.20 -10.13 14.02
CA PRO A 210 -0.85 -11.55 14.14
C PRO A 210 0.20 -12.05 13.13
N ILE A 211 0.63 -11.23 12.17
CA ILE A 211 1.59 -11.67 11.14
C ILE A 211 3.04 -11.51 11.67
N GLY A 212 3.92 -12.48 11.41
CA GLY A 212 5.30 -12.46 11.90
C GLY A 212 6.21 -11.49 11.13
N GLY A 213 7.28 -11.02 11.78
CA GLY A 213 8.28 -10.12 11.22
C GLY A 213 8.91 -10.63 9.92
N ALA A 214 9.15 -11.93 9.83
CA ALA A 214 9.71 -12.58 8.64
C ALA A 214 8.78 -12.50 7.40
N ASP A 215 7.47 -12.35 7.62
CA ASP A 215 6.46 -12.26 6.56
C ASP A 215 6.09 -10.81 6.22
N MET A 216 6.63 -9.83 6.95
CA MET A 216 6.34 -8.41 6.73
C MET A 216 6.62 -7.93 5.30
N PRO A 217 7.65 -8.41 4.58
CA PRO A 217 7.84 -8.01 3.18
C PRO A 217 6.63 -8.33 2.30
N VAL A 218 5.99 -9.48 2.49
CA VAL A 218 4.76 -9.86 1.76
C VAL A 218 3.61 -8.94 2.15
N VAL A 219 3.46 -8.65 3.44
CA VAL A 219 2.44 -7.74 3.96
C VAL A 219 2.58 -6.35 3.34
N ILE A 220 3.79 -5.81 3.25
CA ILE A 220 4.03 -4.49 2.63
C ILE A 220 3.58 -4.49 1.17
N SER A 221 3.91 -5.55 0.42
CA SER A 221 3.50 -5.69 -0.98
C SER A 221 1.97 -5.80 -1.13
N MET A 222 1.31 -6.50 -0.20
CA MET A 222 -0.15 -6.61 -0.19
C MET A 222 -0.81 -5.27 0.18
N LEU A 223 -0.27 -4.54 1.15
CA LEU A 223 -0.74 -3.19 1.50
C LEU A 223 -0.48 -2.17 0.37
N ASN A 224 0.59 -2.35 -0.42
CA ASN A 224 0.79 -1.61 -1.66
C ASN A 224 -0.37 -1.86 -2.64
N SER A 225 -0.75 -3.13 -2.82
CA SER A 225 -1.92 -3.48 -3.64
C SER A 225 -3.19 -2.78 -3.15
N TYR A 226 -3.45 -2.82 -1.84
CA TYR A 226 -4.61 -2.15 -1.24
C TYR A 226 -4.59 -0.65 -1.47
N SER A 227 -3.43 -0.01 -1.34
CA SER A 227 -3.29 1.42 -1.65
C SER A 227 -3.66 1.76 -3.10
N GLY A 228 -3.31 0.89 -4.06
CA GLY A 228 -3.70 1.02 -5.46
C GLY A 228 -5.20 0.87 -5.67
N TRP A 229 -5.82 -0.14 -5.06
CA TRP A 229 -7.28 -0.34 -5.14
C TRP A 229 -8.07 0.76 -4.46
N ALA A 230 -7.58 1.31 -3.34
CA ALA A 230 -8.15 2.48 -2.70
C ALA A 230 -8.11 3.69 -3.64
N ALA A 231 -6.96 3.96 -4.25
CA ALA A 231 -6.81 5.04 -5.23
C ALA A 231 -7.72 4.86 -6.45
N ALA A 232 -7.90 3.63 -6.95
CA ALA A 232 -8.81 3.33 -8.05
C ALA A 232 -10.28 3.56 -7.65
N GLY A 233 -10.70 3.14 -6.45
CA GLY A 233 -12.06 3.37 -5.93
C GLY A 233 -12.39 4.86 -5.80
N ILE A 234 -11.46 5.65 -5.27
CA ILE A 234 -11.58 7.11 -5.25
C ILE A 234 -11.56 7.67 -6.68
N GLY A 235 -10.74 7.13 -7.57
CA GLY A 235 -10.72 7.51 -8.98
C GLY A 235 -12.07 7.35 -9.66
N PHE A 236 -12.78 6.25 -9.41
CA PHE A 236 -14.15 6.04 -9.90
C PHE A 236 -15.13 7.06 -9.31
N THR A 237 -15.07 7.26 -7.98
CA THR A 237 -15.90 8.25 -7.28
C THR A 237 -15.78 9.63 -7.94
N LEU A 238 -14.56 10.03 -8.29
CA LEU A 238 -14.26 11.35 -8.85
C LEU A 238 -14.33 11.42 -10.39
N GLY A 239 -14.63 10.31 -11.07
CA GLY A 239 -14.56 10.24 -12.53
C GLY A 239 -13.16 10.54 -13.10
N ASN A 240 -12.09 10.29 -12.34
CA ASN A 240 -10.72 10.65 -12.70
C ASN A 240 -9.96 9.46 -13.30
N THR A 241 -9.84 9.45 -14.62
CA THR A 241 -9.18 8.38 -15.38
C THR A 241 -7.71 8.15 -14.97
N ALA A 242 -6.97 9.20 -14.60
CA ALA A 242 -5.57 9.03 -14.17
C ALA A 242 -5.47 8.26 -12.85
N LEU A 243 -6.34 8.55 -11.88
CA LEU A 243 -6.42 7.81 -10.62
C LEU A 243 -6.87 6.36 -10.85
N ILE A 244 -7.85 6.13 -11.72
CA ILE A 244 -8.34 4.78 -12.05
C ILE A 244 -7.23 3.93 -12.67
N ILE A 245 -6.56 4.44 -13.72
CA ILE A 245 -5.49 3.72 -14.41
C ILE A 245 -4.32 3.44 -13.47
N THR A 246 -3.85 4.47 -12.76
CA THR A 246 -2.69 4.35 -11.87
C THR A 246 -3.00 3.43 -10.69
N GLY A 247 -4.17 3.58 -10.08
CA GLY A 247 -4.62 2.75 -8.96
C GLY A 247 -4.74 1.27 -9.35
N ALA A 248 -5.36 0.96 -10.49
CA ALA A 248 -5.47 -0.42 -10.97
C ALA A 248 -4.10 -1.05 -11.30
N LEU A 249 -3.18 -0.26 -11.85
CA LEU A 249 -1.83 -0.68 -12.18
C LEU A 249 -0.98 -0.95 -10.92
N VAL A 250 -1.03 -0.07 -9.92
CA VAL A 250 -0.36 -0.30 -8.62
C VAL A 250 -1.01 -1.47 -7.87
N GLY A 251 -2.34 -1.53 -7.89
CA GLY A 251 -3.14 -2.58 -7.25
C GLY A 251 -2.79 -3.97 -7.77
N SER A 252 -2.84 -4.15 -9.09
CA SER A 252 -2.47 -5.42 -9.73
C SER A 252 -0.99 -5.78 -9.54
N SER A 253 -0.09 -4.81 -9.67
CA SER A 253 1.35 -5.03 -9.47
C SER A 253 1.67 -5.52 -8.06
N GLY A 254 1.10 -4.89 -7.03
CA GLY A 254 1.29 -5.31 -5.64
C GLY A 254 0.74 -6.72 -5.37
N ALA A 255 -0.41 -7.09 -5.96
CA ALA A 255 -0.98 -8.42 -5.82
C ALA A 255 -0.08 -9.50 -6.45
N ILE A 256 0.40 -9.25 -7.68
CA ILE A 256 1.32 -10.14 -8.39
C ILE A 256 2.64 -10.30 -7.62
N LEU A 257 3.22 -9.19 -7.15
CA LEU A 257 4.46 -9.20 -6.39
C LEU A 257 4.28 -10.00 -5.08
N SER A 258 3.18 -9.79 -4.36
CA SER A 258 2.87 -10.55 -3.14
C SER A 258 2.81 -12.06 -3.40
N TYR A 259 2.18 -12.47 -4.50
CA TYR A 259 2.12 -13.88 -4.89
C TYR A 259 3.52 -14.44 -5.21
N ILE A 260 4.33 -13.72 -6.00
CA ILE A 260 5.69 -14.15 -6.36
C ILE A 260 6.57 -14.26 -5.11
N MET A 261 6.46 -13.32 -4.17
CA MET A 261 7.19 -13.35 -2.90
C MET A 261 6.79 -14.56 -2.05
N CYS A 262 5.49 -14.84 -1.89
CA CYS A 262 5.01 -16.05 -1.21
C CYS A 262 5.57 -17.34 -1.83
N LYS A 263 5.54 -17.43 -3.16
CA LYS A 263 6.08 -18.58 -3.90
C LYS A 263 7.60 -18.71 -3.71
N GLY A 264 8.34 -17.61 -3.75
CA GLY A 264 9.78 -17.58 -3.52
C GLY A 264 10.17 -17.98 -2.08
N MET A 265 9.28 -17.73 -1.12
CA MET A 265 9.44 -18.14 0.29
C MET A 265 8.90 -19.54 0.59
N ASN A 266 8.39 -20.27 -0.41
CA ASN A 266 7.71 -21.56 -0.28
C ASN A 266 6.59 -21.56 0.79
N ARG A 267 5.79 -20.49 0.82
CA ARG A 267 4.65 -20.34 1.73
C ARG A 267 3.38 -20.01 0.95
N SER A 268 2.24 -20.54 1.38
CA SER A 268 0.96 -20.24 0.73
C SER A 268 0.52 -18.81 1.08
N PHE A 269 0.00 -18.07 0.09
CA PHE A 269 -0.50 -16.70 0.29
C PHE A 269 -1.57 -16.62 1.38
N ILE A 270 -2.46 -17.61 1.43
CA ILE A 270 -3.53 -17.71 2.45
C ILE A 270 -2.93 -17.90 3.86
N SER A 271 -1.88 -18.72 4.02
CA SER A 271 -1.23 -18.91 5.32
C SER A 271 -0.63 -17.63 5.88
N VAL A 272 -0.03 -16.82 5.01
CA VAL A 272 0.59 -15.54 5.39
C VAL A 272 -0.47 -14.53 5.83
N ILE A 273 -1.57 -14.40 5.08
CA ILE A 273 -2.64 -13.43 5.40
C ILE A 273 -3.44 -13.83 6.63
N LEU A 274 -3.76 -15.11 6.79
CA LEU A 274 -4.52 -15.57 7.96
C LEU A 274 -3.65 -15.64 9.23
N GLY A 275 -2.37 -15.28 9.16
CA GLY A 275 -1.46 -15.30 10.29
C GLY A 275 -1.38 -16.69 10.93
N GLY A 276 -1.45 -17.74 10.12
CA GLY A 276 -1.34 -19.13 10.56
C GLY A 276 0.07 -19.64 10.29
N PHE A 277 0.69 -20.28 11.28
CA PHE A 277 1.82 -21.16 11.04
C PHE A 277 1.30 -22.36 10.25
N GLY A 278 1.31 -22.24 8.93
CA GLY A 278 0.79 -23.22 8.00
C GLY A 278 1.64 -23.22 6.75
N GLY A 279 2.86 -23.75 6.86
CA GLY A 279 3.35 -24.54 5.73
C GLY A 279 2.30 -25.61 5.45
N GLU A 280 2.05 -25.89 4.17
CA GLU A 280 1.23 -27.04 3.77
C GLU A 280 1.68 -28.25 4.58
N VAL A 281 0.81 -28.74 5.46
CA VAL A 281 0.96 -29.98 6.22
C VAL A 281 2.41 -30.17 6.71
N ALA A 282 2.78 -29.51 7.80
CA ALA A 282 3.82 -30.10 8.63
C ALA A 282 3.29 -31.48 9.05
N GLY A 283 3.74 -32.51 8.33
CA GLY A 283 3.58 -33.89 8.77
C GLY A 283 4.07 -34.02 10.20
N PRO A 284 3.64 -35.07 10.93
CA PRO A 284 4.07 -35.28 12.32
C PRO A 284 5.57 -35.05 12.37
N ALA A 285 6.03 -34.18 13.28
CA ALA A 285 7.41 -33.74 13.38
C ALA A 285 8.29 -34.96 13.18
N ALA A 286 8.85 -35.11 11.98
CA ALA A 286 9.77 -36.20 11.73
C ALA A 286 10.88 -35.92 12.74
N GLY A 287 11.14 -36.88 13.63
CA GLY A 287 12.32 -36.90 14.48
C GLY A 287 13.55 -36.95 13.58
N GLY A 288 13.83 -35.86 12.88
CA GLY A 288 15.00 -35.70 12.05
C GLY A 288 16.16 -35.84 12.99
N GLU A 289 17.01 -36.83 12.74
CA GLU A 289 18.27 -36.98 13.43
C GLU A 289 18.93 -35.62 13.53
N GLN A 290 19.20 -35.19 14.75
CA GLN A 290 19.90 -33.95 15.03
C GLN A 290 21.34 -34.17 14.57
N LYS A 291 21.60 -33.91 13.28
CA LYS A 291 22.93 -34.09 12.70
C LYS A 291 23.92 -33.21 13.47
N PRO A 292 25.09 -33.76 13.86
CA PRO A 292 26.06 -32.98 14.61
C PRO A 292 26.51 -31.77 13.78
N VAL A 293 26.46 -30.59 14.39
CA VAL A 293 26.96 -29.34 13.80
C VAL A 293 28.48 -29.41 13.76
N LYS A 294 29.07 -29.26 12.58
CA LYS A 294 30.53 -29.13 12.43
C LYS A 294 30.91 -27.67 12.63
N LEU A 295 31.58 -27.38 13.75
CA LEU A 295 32.15 -26.07 14.04
C LEU A 295 33.53 -25.96 13.36
N GLY A 296 33.84 -24.79 12.79
CA GLY A 296 35.14 -24.51 12.15
C GLY A 296 35.58 -23.08 12.45
N SER A 297 36.88 -22.84 12.39
CA SER A 297 37.48 -21.52 12.60
C SER A 297 37.47 -20.67 11.32
N ALA A 298 37.75 -19.37 11.44
CA ALA A 298 37.88 -18.48 10.28
C ALA A 298 39.08 -18.89 9.40
N GLU A 299 40.14 -19.40 10.03
CA GLU A 299 41.36 -19.90 9.39
C GLU A 299 41.06 -21.14 8.53
N ASP A 300 40.23 -22.07 9.02
CA ASP A 300 39.82 -23.27 8.26
C ASP A 300 39.02 -22.87 7.02
N ALA A 301 38.10 -21.91 7.16
CA ALA A 301 37.32 -21.38 6.06
C ALA A 301 38.22 -20.69 5.01
N ALA A 302 39.22 -19.90 5.46
CA ALA A 302 40.19 -19.26 4.57
C ALA A 302 41.06 -20.28 3.82
N PHE A 303 41.50 -21.35 4.49
CA PHE A 303 42.26 -22.42 3.86
C PHE A 303 41.43 -23.16 2.80
N LEU A 304 40.19 -23.52 3.10
CA LEU A 304 39.28 -24.16 2.15
C LEU A 304 38.99 -23.27 0.94
N MET A 305 38.73 -21.97 1.17
CA MET A 305 38.50 -21.00 0.10
C MET A 305 39.74 -20.78 -0.77
N LYS A 306 40.95 -20.75 -0.19
CA LYS A 306 42.21 -20.60 -0.94
C LYS A 306 42.47 -21.77 -1.89
N ASN A 307 42.06 -22.97 -1.52
CA ASN A 307 42.25 -24.18 -2.32
C ASN A 307 41.05 -24.49 -3.24
N ALA A 308 39.99 -23.67 -3.20
CA ALA A 308 38.82 -23.86 -4.05
C ALA A 308 39.04 -23.25 -5.45
N ALA A 309 38.69 -24.00 -6.50
CA ALA A 309 38.73 -23.49 -7.87
C ALA A 309 37.57 -22.52 -8.19
N LYS A 310 36.44 -22.64 -7.48
CA LYS A 310 35.25 -21.80 -7.65
C LYS A 310 34.56 -21.60 -6.30
N VAL A 311 34.28 -20.35 -5.98
CA VAL A 311 33.58 -19.95 -4.75
C VAL A 311 32.28 -19.25 -5.13
N ILE A 312 31.17 -19.65 -4.50
CA ILE A 312 29.88 -18.98 -4.60
C ILE A 312 29.55 -18.45 -3.21
N ILE A 313 29.45 -17.13 -3.09
CA ILE A 313 29.03 -16.47 -1.85
C ILE A 313 27.50 -16.33 -1.91
N VAL A 314 26.80 -16.90 -0.93
CA VAL A 314 25.34 -16.80 -0.79
C VAL A 314 25.04 -15.87 0.38
N PRO A 315 24.93 -14.55 0.15
CA PRO A 315 24.64 -13.60 1.22
C PRO A 315 23.21 -13.79 1.71
N GLY A 316 23.02 -13.68 3.03
CA GLY A 316 21.70 -13.62 3.67
C GLY A 316 21.48 -12.27 4.35
N TYR A 317 20.31 -12.09 4.97
CA TYR A 317 19.99 -10.87 5.71
C TYR A 317 21.02 -10.54 6.81
N GLY A 318 21.56 -11.56 7.49
CA GLY A 318 22.59 -11.38 8.54
C GLY A 318 23.96 -10.89 8.06
N MET A 319 24.20 -10.77 6.74
CA MET A 319 25.37 -10.06 6.21
C MET A 319 25.10 -8.56 6.02
N ALA A 320 23.83 -8.17 5.88
CA ALA A 320 23.40 -6.80 5.63
C ALA A 320 23.06 -6.01 6.92
N VAL A 321 22.95 -6.72 8.06
CA VAL A 321 22.70 -6.18 9.41
C VAL A 321 23.95 -6.36 10.25
#